data_AF-A0A3D1WFU8-F1
#
_entry.id   AF-A0A3D1WFU8-F1
#
_cell.length_a   1.000
_cell.length_b   1.000
_cell.length_c   1.000
_cell.angle_alpha   90.00
_cell.angle_beta   90.00
_cell.angle_gamma   90.00
#
_symmetry.space_group_name_H-M   'P 1'
#
loop_
_entity.id
_entity.type
_entity.pdbx_description
1 polymer ?
#
loop_
_entity_poly.entity_id
_entity_poly.type
_entity_poly.pdbx_seq_one_letter_code
_entity_poly.pdbx_strand_id
1 'polypeptide(L)'
;MFKSEFNGYDREEVDAYITRLKAELLEQKFSLLESEKKRLDNQKQKEEVEAKEKNILKAIQVFEDAQKFQEEGSRSMYALKIEQMTLVYRKFEDVLKKIYLLHPELQDDKELAKTIDELDDVLSKAKGETTVGVLTSPVNSDNDAMRKLLSKMQEYRKSGDAPKEVRIARITAKSVAPENESSNGFDLKEAVNPKMGLAEIMKAFDFFNNEE
;
A
#
# COMPACT_ATOMS: atom_id res chain seq x y z
N MET A 1 -49.30 54.28 6.01
CA MET A 1 -50.36 54.95 5.23
C MET A 1 -49.69 56.16 4.61
N PHE A 2 -49.65 56.23 3.28
CA PHE A 2 -49.10 57.39 2.58
C PHE A 2 -49.99 58.61 2.78
N LYS A 3 -49.39 59.79 2.83
CA LYS A 3 -50.16 61.05 2.85
C LYS A 3 -50.92 61.21 1.53
N SER A 4 -52.19 61.58 1.61
CA SER A 4 -53.03 61.85 0.44
C SER A 4 -53.09 63.35 0.17
N GLU A 5 -52.71 63.76 -1.03
CA GLU A 5 -53.01 65.07 -1.59
C GLU A 5 -54.31 65.03 -2.40
N PHE A 6 -54.84 66.20 -2.80
CA PHE A 6 -56.15 66.38 -3.45
C PHE A 6 -56.39 65.48 -4.69
N ASN A 7 -55.33 64.95 -5.31
CA ASN A 7 -55.40 64.05 -6.47
C ASN A 7 -54.61 62.72 -6.34
N GLY A 8 -54.21 62.29 -5.13
CA GLY A 8 -53.53 61.00 -4.98
C GLY A 8 -52.57 60.93 -3.79
N TYR A 9 -51.71 59.92 -3.76
CA TYR A 9 -50.66 59.79 -2.75
C TYR A 9 -49.45 60.67 -3.09
N ASP A 10 -48.76 61.16 -2.07
CA ASP A 10 -47.49 61.86 -2.22
C ASP A 10 -46.47 60.98 -2.96
N ARG A 11 -46.04 61.46 -4.13
CA ARG A 11 -45.19 60.71 -5.05
C ARG A 11 -43.81 60.45 -4.44
N GLU A 12 -43.27 61.39 -3.69
CA GLU A 12 -41.94 61.25 -3.08
C GLU A 12 -41.95 60.19 -1.97
N GLU A 13 -43.01 60.16 -1.15
CA GLU A 13 -43.19 59.15 -0.10
C GLU A 13 -43.36 57.74 -0.68
N VAL A 14 -44.13 57.62 -1.77
CA VAL A 14 -44.35 56.36 -2.47
C VAL A 14 -43.07 55.88 -3.17
N ASP A 15 -42.34 56.76 -3.86
CA ASP A 15 -41.09 56.40 -4.55
C ASP A 15 -39.98 56.03 -3.55
N ALA A 16 -39.91 56.71 -2.39
CA ALA A 16 -39.02 56.34 -1.29
C ALA A 16 -39.36 54.97 -0.69
N TYR A 17 -40.65 54.65 -0.55
CA TYR A 17 -41.08 53.35 -0.07
C TYR A 17 -40.81 52.23 -1.08
N ILE A 18 -41.06 52.47 -2.36
CA ILE A 18 -40.76 51.54 -3.45
C ILE A 18 -39.26 51.27 -3.55
N THR A 19 -38.41 52.29 -3.42
CA THR A 19 -36.95 52.12 -3.46
C THR A 19 -36.45 51.34 -2.25
N ARG A 20 -36.99 51.58 -1.05
CA ARG A 20 -36.69 50.77 0.14
C ARG A 20 -37.11 49.31 -0.03
N LEU A 21 -38.32 49.05 -0.52
CA LEU A 21 -38.81 47.71 -0.81
C LEU A 21 -37.95 46.99 -1.85
N LYS A 22 -37.52 47.70 -2.90
CA LYS A 22 -36.61 47.15 -3.90
C LYS A 22 -35.25 46.80 -3.31
N ALA A 23 -34.72 47.63 -2.41
CA ALA A 23 -33.46 47.36 -1.72
C ALA A 23 -33.58 46.13 -0.80
N GLU A 24 -34.65 46.03 -0.01
CA GLU A 24 -34.91 44.89 0.88
C GLU A 24 -35.10 43.58 0.09
N LEU A 25 -35.81 43.64 -1.05
CA LEU A 25 -35.96 42.50 -1.96
C LEU A 25 -34.60 42.06 -2.53
N LEU A 26 -33.74 43.01 -2.87
CA LEU A 26 -32.41 42.73 -3.43
C LEU A 26 -31.50 42.10 -2.38
N GLU A 27 -31.55 42.59 -1.14
CA GLU A 27 -30.82 42.01 -0.01
C GLU A 27 -31.27 40.57 0.30
N GLN A 28 -32.58 40.32 0.30
CA GLN A 28 -33.13 38.96 0.45
C GLN A 28 -32.67 38.03 -0.68
N LYS A 29 -32.69 38.51 -1.93
CA LYS A 29 -32.18 37.74 -3.08
C LYS A 29 -30.69 37.44 -2.96
N PHE A 30 -29.89 38.41 -2.50
CA PHE A 30 -28.46 38.22 -2.29
C PHE A 30 -28.18 37.20 -1.18
N SER A 31 -28.90 37.28 -0.06
CA SER A 31 -28.81 36.31 1.04
C SER A 31 -29.15 34.89 0.59
N LEU A 32 -30.23 34.74 -0.19
CA LEU A 32 -30.61 33.45 -0.78
C LEU A 32 -29.51 32.91 -1.72
N LEU A 33 -28.99 33.76 -2.60
CA LEU A 33 -27.93 33.39 -3.54
C LEU A 33 -26.65 32.95 -2.81
N GLU A 34 -26.30 33.64 -1.73
CA GLU A 34 -25.14 33.29 -0.90
C GLU A 34 -25.34 31.95 -0.19
N SER A 35 -26.54 31.68 0.30
CA SER A 35 -26.90 30.40 0.92
C SER A 35 -26.86 29.24 -0.09
N GLU A 36 -27.31 29.48 -1.32
CA GLU A 36 -27.29 28.50 -2.40
C GLU A 36 -25.86 28.20 -2.85
N LYS A 37 -25.03 29.23 -2.98
CA LYS A 37 -23.60 29.07 -3.27
C LYS A 37 -22.90 28.23 -2.20
N LYS A 38 -23.12 28.54 -0.91
CA LYS A 38 -22.56 27.75 0.21
C LYS A 38 -23.02 26.29 0.15
N ARG A 39 -24.28 26.04 -0.20
CA ARG A 39 -24.81 24.67 -0.37
C ARG A 39 -24.10 23.93 -1.50
N LEU A 40 -23.85 24.61 -2.61
CA LEU A 40 -23.19 24.05 -3.79
C LEU A 40 -21.71 23.75 -3.52
N ASP A 41 -21.01 24.65 -2.82
CA ASP A 41 -19.63 24.43 -2.39
C ASP A 41 -19.51 23.23 -1.42
N ASN A 42 -20.42 23.13 -0.44
CA ASN A 42 -20.49 21.99 0.47
C ASN A 42 -20.78 20.66 -0.27
N GLN A 43 -21.65 20.68 -1.28
CA GLN A 43 -21.93 19.50 -2.09
C GLN A 43 -20.68 19.07 -2.87
N LYS A 44 -19.97 20.02 -3.48
CA LYS A 44 -18.74 19.73 -4.23
C LYS A 44 -17.64 19.16 -3.33
N GLN A 45 -17.49 19.70 -2.12
CA GLN A 45 -16.56 19.13 -1.12
C GLN A 45 -16.96 17.72 -0.71
N LYS A 46 -18.26 17.45 -0.54
CA LYS A 46 -18.75 16.10 -0.22
C LYS A 46 -18.42 15.09 -1.32
N GLU A 47 -18.61 15.45 -2.58
CA GLU A 47 -18.27 14.61 -3.74
C GLU A 47 -16.76 14.34 -3.82
N GLU A 48 -15.92 15.34 -3.52
CA GLU A 48 -14.47 15.17 -3.48
C GLU A 48 -14.02 14.22 -2.35
N VAL A 49 -14.64 14.34 -1.16
CA VAL A 49 -14.39 13.43 -0.04
C VAL A 49 -14.82 12.00 -0.40
N GLU A 50 -15.98 11.83 -1.01
CA GLU A 50 -16.47 10.50 -1.42
C GLU A 50 -15.57 9.87 -2.48
N ALA A 51 -15.04 10.66 -3.42
CA ALA A 51 -14.06 10.18 -4.40
C ALA A 51 -12.74 9.75 -3.73
N LYS A 52 -12.26 10.53 -2.77
CA LYS A 52 -11.07 10.19 -1.96
C LYS A 52 -11.28 8.92 -1.15
N GLU A 53 -12.44 8.75 -0.50
CA GLU A 53 -12.81 7.54 0.23
C GLU A 53 -12.85 6.31 -0.68
N LYS A 54 -13.48 6.40 -1.85
CA LYS A 54 -13.50 5.29 -2.83
C LYS A 54 -12.09 4.90 -3.27
N ASN A 55 -11.19 5.86 -3.46
CA ASN A 55 -9.80 5.57 -3.80
C ASN A 55 -9.04 4.92 -2.64
N ILE A 56 -9.26 5.37 -1.41
CA ILE A 56 -8.67 4.77 -0.21
C ILE A 56 -9.15 3.32 -0.04
N LEU A 57 -10.45 3.06 -0.18
CA LEU A 57 -11.02 1.71 -0.08
C LEU A 57 -10.44 0.77 -1.13
N LYS A 58 -10.31 1.23 -2.39
CA LYS A 58 -9.66 0.44 -3.45
C LYS A 58 -8.20 0.15 -3.12
N ALA A 59 -7.46 1.14 -2.60
CA ALA A 59 -6.07 0.93 -2.20
C ALA A 59 -5.98 -0.12 -1.09
N ILE A 60 -6.83 -0.03 -0.05
CA ILE A 60 -6.89 -1.01 1.05
C ILE A 60 -7.17 -2.41 0.51
N GLN A 61 -8.12 -2.56 -0.40
CA GLN A 61 -8.45 -3.86 -0.99
C GLN A 61 -7.28 -4.47 -1.76
N VAL A 62 -6.59 -3.67 -2.59
CA VAL A 62 -5.39 -4.12 -3.31
C VAL A 62 -4.28 -4.55 -2.33
N PHE A 63 -4.11 -3.82 -1.22
CA PHE A 63 -3.16 -4.19 -0.18
C PHE A 63 -3.54 -5.51 0.51
N GLU A 64 -4.82 -5.70 0.82
CA GLU A 64 -5.31 -6.94 1.44
C GLU A 64 -5.11 -8.15 0.51
N ASP A 65 -5.39 -8.00 -0.78
CA ASP A 65 -5.18 -9.04 -1.78
C ASP A 65 -3.68 -9.35 -1.96
N ALA A 66 -2.82 -8.34 -1.96
CA ALA A 66 -1.37 -8.52 -1.99
C ALA A 66 -0.85 -9.25 -0.74
N GLN A 67 -1.42 -8.94 0.44
CA GLN A 67 -1.07 -9.63 1.68
C GLN A 67 -1.50 -11.11 1.64
N LYS A 68 -2.74 -11.40 1.22
CA LYS A 68 -3.21 -12.78 1.06
C LYS A 68 -2.32 -13.56 0.10
N PHE A 69 -1.94 -12.96 -1.03
CA PHE A 69 -1.04 -13.58 -1.99
C PHE A 69 0.35 -13.86 -1.40
N GLN A 70 0.89 -12.96 -0.58
CA GLN A 70 2.18 -13.16 0.09
C GLN A 70 2.09 -14.26 1.17
N GLU A 71 1.00 -14.30 1.94
CA GLU A 71 0.75 -15.36 2.93
C GLU A 71 0.56 -16.73 2.27
N GLU A 72 -0.17 -16.80 1.16
CA GLU A 72 -0.35 -18.05 0.41
C GLU A 72 0.94 -18.50 -0.30
N GLY A 73 1.66 -17.57 -0.92
CA GLY A 73 2.95 -17.85 -1.56
C GLY A 73 4.00 -18.34 -0.56
N SER A 74 4.08 -17.70 0.61
CA SER A 74 4.98 -18.14 1.67
C SER A 74 4.56 -19.49 2.24
N ARG A 75 3.28 -19.73 2.54
CA ARG A 75 2.77 -21.04 3.00
C ARG A 75 3.07 -22.15 1.99
N SER A 76 2.85 -21.90 0.71
CA SER A 76 3.16 -22.85 -0.36
C SER A 76 4.66 -23.14 -0.44
N MET A 77 5.51 -22.13 -0.29
CA MET A 77 6.97 -22.29 -0.28
C MET A 77 7.45 -23.06 0.95
N TYR A 78 6.89 -22.79 2.14
CA TYR A 78 7.20 -23.55 3.34
C TYR A 78 6.75 -25.02 3.21
N ALA A 79 5.54 -25.26 2.69
CA ALA A 79 5.05 -26.62 2.42
C ALA A 79 5.99 -27.38 1.46
N LEU A 80 6.39 -26.75 0.35
CA LEU A 80 7.33 -27.34 -0.60
C LEU A 80 8.68 -27.64 0.04
N LYS A 81 9.21 -26.72 0.86
CA LYS A 81 10.49 -26.91 1.56
C LYS A 81 10.42 -28.05 2.58
N ILE A 82 9.29 -28.20 3.28
CA ILE A 82 9.03 -29.33 4.19
C ILE A 82 8.98 -30.64 3.40
N GLU A 83 8.31 -30.67 2.26
CA GLU A 83 8.24 -31.85 1.39
C GLU A 83 9.63 -32.25 0.87
N GLN A 84 10.42 -31.28 0.41
CA GLN A 84 11.81 -31.51 -0.02
C GLN A 84 12.66 -32.07 1.12
N MET A 85 12.55 -31.50 2.33
CA MET A 85 13.27 -31.99 3.51
C MET A 85 12.87 -33.44 3.82
N THR A 86 11.57 -33.75 3.76
CA THR A 86 11.03 -35.10 3.96
C THR A 86 11.59 -36.09 2.95
N LEU A 87 11.73 -35.69 1.68
CA LEU A 87 12.31 -36.52 0.63
C LEU A 87 13.79 -36.82 0.88
N VAL A 88 14.56 -35.81 1.31
CA VAL A 88 15.98 -35.97 1.67
C VAL A 88 16.11 -36.97 2.81
N TYR A 89 15.26 -36.88 3.83
CA TYR A 89 15.28 -37.82 4.95
C TYR A 89 14.97 -39.25 4.52
N ARG A 90 13.95 -39.44 3.68
CA ARG A 90 13.63 -40.78 3.16
C ARG A 90 14.80 -41.40 2.39
N LYS A 91 15.51 -40.59 1.59
CA LYS A 91 16.72 -41.04 0.89
C LYS A 91 17.85 -41.39 1.87
N PHE A 92 17.99 -40.63 2.95
CA PHE A 92 18.97 -40.92 4.00
C PHE A 92 18.66 -42.23 4.72
N GLU A 93 17.39 -42.47 5.05
CA GLU A 93 16.93 -43.71 5.65
C GLU A 93 17.17 -44.92 4.73
N ASP A 94 16.93 -44.77 3.42
CA ASP A 94 17.22 -45.81 2.44
C ASP A 94 18.73 -46.11 2.33
N VAL A 95 19.58 -45.09 2.44
CA VAL A 95 21.05 -45.26 2.48
C VAL A 95 21.48 -45.97 3.76
N LEU A 96 20.94 -45.58 4.92
CA LEU A 96 21.22 -46.24 6.19
C LEU A 96 20.80 -47.72 6.15
N LYS A 97 19.61 -48.03 5.64
CA LYS A 97 19.14 -49.41 5.45
C LYS A 97 20.09 -50.22 4.56
N LYS A 98 20.59 -49.63 3.48
CA LYS A 98 21.59 -50.28 2.61
C LYS A 98 22.91 -50.53 3.33
N ILE A 99 23.39 -49.57 4.12
CA ILE A 99 24.62 -49.71 4.91
C ILE A 99 24.47 -50.84 5.94
N TYR A 100 23.34 -50.92 6.63
CA TYR A 100 23.07 -52.02 7.58
C TYR A 100 22.97 -53.39 6.91
N LEU A 101 22.46 -53.45 5.68
CA LEU A 101 22.45 -54.68 4.87
C LEU A 101 23.85 -55.12 4.44
N LEU A 102 24.74 -54.16 4.16
CA LEU A 102 26.13 -54.41 3.72
C LEU A 102 27.05 -54.74 4.90
N HIS A 103 26.80 -54.16 6.07
CA HIS A 103 27.61 -54.32 7.26
C HIS A 103 26.72 -54.46 8.51
N PRO A 104 26.29 -55.69 8.84
CA PRO A 104 25.46 -55.96 10.01
C PRO A 104 26.13 -55.60 11.34
N GLU A 105 27.47 -55.66 11.37
CA GLU A 105 28.29 -55.38 12.56
C GLU A 105 28.17 -53.93 13.06
N LEU A 106 27.79 -52.99 12.17
CA LEU A 106 27.53 -51.59 12.52
C LEU A 106 26.25 -51.41 13.33
N GLN A 107 25.36 -52.40 13.35
CA GLN A 107 24.12 -52.35 14.11
C GLN A 107 24.35 -52.58 15.62
N ASP A 108 25.43 -53.26 15.98
CA ASP A 108 25.84 -53.52 17.36
C ASP A 108 26.72 -52.40 17.95
N ASP A 109 27.12 -51.42 17.12
CA ASP A 109 27.90 -50.27 17.57
C ASP A 109 27.00 -49.30 18.36
N LYS A 110 27.24 -49.26 19.67
CA LYS A 110 26.50 -48.44 20.63
C LYS A 110 26.62 -46.93 20.36
N GLU A 111 27.73 -46.47 19.77
CA GLU A 111 27.88 -45.05 19.41
C GLU A 111 27.06 -44.70 18.17
N LEU A 112 26.99 -45.60 17.19
CA LEU A 112 26.19 -45.39 15.98
C LEU A 112 24.69 -45.43 16.29
N ALA A 113 24.25 -46.39 17.10
CA ALA A 113 22.86 -46.46 17.54
C ALA A 113 22.44 -45.18 18.28
N LYS A 114 23.30 -44.69 19.17
CA LYS A 114 23.04 -43.46 19.94
C LYS A 114 22.99 -42.21 19.05
N THR A 115 23.90 -42.08 18.08
CA THR A 115 23.89 -40.95 17.15
C THR A 115 22.68 -40.96 16.22
N ILE A 116 22.16 -42.14 15.88
CA ILE A 116 20.92 -42.29 15.11
C ILE A 116 19.69 -41.97 15.95
N ASP A 117 19.64 -42.41 17.21
CA ASP A 117 18.58 -42.02 18.15
C ASP A 117 18.58 -40.50 18.41
N GLU A 118 19.76 -39.89 18.58
CA GLU A 118 19.90 -38.43 18.72
C GLU A 118 19.46 -37.70 17.44
N LEU A 119 19.77 -38.25 16.26
CA LEU A 119 19.29 -37.72 14.99
C LEU A 119 17.76 -37.81 14.89
N ASP A 120 17.16 -38.92 15.29
CA ASP A 120 15.71 -39.15 15.23
C ASP A 120 14.94 -38.28 16.24
N ASP A 121 15.55 -37.97 17.39
CA ASP A 121 15.01 -37.05 18.39
C ASP A 121 15.10 -35.58 17.91
N VAL A 122 16.21 -35.18 17.29
CA VAL A 122 16.34 -33.86 16.62
C VAL A 122 15.33 -33.74 15.47
N LEU A 123 15.10 -34.81 14.71
CA LEU A 123 14.12 -34.88 13.63
C LEU A 123 12.69 -34.73 14.12
N SER A 124 12.36 -35.39 15.23
CA SER A 124 11.04 -35.33 15.86
C SER A 124 10.73 -33.92 16.36
N LYS A 125 11.74 -33.24 16.93
CA LYS A 125 11.63 -31.84 17.35
C LYS A 125 11.45 -30.89 16.16
N ALA A 126 12.22 -31.07 15.09
CA ALA A 126 12.10 -30.27 13.87
C ALA A 126 10.72 -30.41 13.20
N LYS A 127 10.13 -31.62 13.19
CA LYS A 127 8.75 -31.83 12.71
C LYS A 127 7.70 -31.18 13.62
N GLY A 128 7.88 -31.23 14.94
CA GLY A 128 6.97 -30.62 15.92
C GLY A 128 6.97 -29.09 15.87
N GLU A 129 8.14 -28.44 15.85
CA GLU A 129 8.25 -26.97 15.82
C GLU A 129 7.69 -26.34 14.55
N THR A 130 7.74 -27.06 13.42
CA THR A 130 7.26 -26.56 12.13
C THR A 130 5.72 -26.50 12.04
N THR A 131 4.99 -27.22 12.90
CA THR A 131 3.52 -27.35 12.78
C THR A 131 2.72 -26.37 13.66
N VAL A 132 3.29 -25.77 14.71
CA VAL A 132 2.47 -25.01 15.68
C VAL A 132 3.08 -23.68 16.16
N GLY A 133 4.41 -23.53 16.26
CA GLY A 133 5.00 -22.38 16.97
C GLY A 133 5.13 -21.07 16.19
N VAL A 134 5.24 -21.13 14.86
CA VAL A 134 5.55 -19.95 14.03
C VAL A 134 4.28 -19.27 13.46
N LEU A 135 3.15 -19.96 13.47
CA LEU A 135 1.86 -19.42 13.01
C LEU A 135 1.08 -18.64 14.09
N THR A 136 1.45 -18.74 15.36
CA THR A 136 0.75 -18.07 16.48
C THR A 136 1.59 -17.02 17.21
N SER A 137 2.86 -16.84 16.83
CA SER A 137 3.62 -15.70 17.34
C SER A 137 3.10 -14.45 16.63
N PRO A 138 2.46 -13.48 17.32
CA PRO A 138 2.13 -12.23 16.70
C PRO A 138 3.45 -11.67 16.15
N VAL A 139 3.47 -11.34 14.87
CA VAL A 139 4.60 -10.65 14.24
C VAL A 139 4.93 -9.48 15.16
N ASN A 140 5.99 -9.60 15.96
CA ASN A 140 6.44 -8.55 16.85
C ASN A 140 6.94 -7.43 15.92
N SER A 141 6.00 -6.52 15.68
CA SER A 141 5.93 -5.50 14.65
C SER A 141 6.84 -4.32 15.00
N ASP A 142 8.12 -4.59 15.27
CA ASP A 142 9.11 -3.53 15.46
C ASP A 142 9.92 -3.29 14.18
N ASN A 143 9.94 -4.26 13.26
CA ASN A 143 10.54 -4.14 11.93
C ASN A 143 9.52 -4.13 10.79
N ASP A 144 8.24 -4.04 11.10
CA ASP A 144 7.22 -3.88 10.07
C ASP A 144 7.40 -2.52 9.37
N ALA A 145 7.76 -2.57 8.08
CA ALA A 145 7.92 -1.41 7.23
C ALA A 145 6.65 -0.52 7.24
N MET A 146 5.48 -1.14 7.42
CA MET A 146 4.19 -0.46 7.49
C MET A 146 4.02 0.31 8.80
N ARG A 147 4.44 -0.26 9.94
CA ARG A 147 4.43 0.48 11.22
C ARG A 147 5.44 1.62 11.22
N LYS A 148 6.63 1.43 10.62
CA LYS A 148 7.61 2.51 10.43
C LYS A 148 7.07 3.63 9.55
N LEU A 149 6.43 3.29 8.43
CA LEU A 149 5.82 4.28 7.52
C LEU A 149 4.66 5.02 8.19
N LEU A 150 3.77 4.32 8.88
CA LEU A 150 2.63 4.91 9.58
C LEU A 150 3.09 5.81 10.73
N SER A 151 4.08 5.39 11.52
CA SER A 151 4.69 6.24 12.56
C SER A 151 5.28 7.52 11.96
N LYS A 152 6.04 7.40 10.86
CA LYS A 152 6.63 8.55 10.18
C LYS A 152 5.56 9.48 9.57
N MET A 153 4.49 8.93 9.00
CA MET A 153 3.33 9.69 8.48
C MET A 153 2.56 10.39 9.61
N GLN A 154 2.42 9.77 10.78
CA GLN A 154 1.81 10.37 11.95
C GLN A 154 2.68 11.49 12.55
N GLU A 155 4.01 11.34 12.52
CA GLU A 155 4.95 12.39 12.91
C GLU A 155 4.79 13.64 12.04
N TYR A 156 4.70 13.50 10.72
CA TYR A 156 4.44 14.63 9.81
C TYR A 156 3.10 15.33 10.07
N ARG A 157 2.06 14.59 10.50
CA ARG A 157 0.78 15.19 10.88
C ARG A 157 0.85 15.97 12.20
N LYS A 158 1.72 15.55 13.12
CA LYS A 158 1.90 16.19 14.44
C LYS A 158 2.84 17.38 14.38
N SER A 159 3.83 17.37 13.49
CA SER A 159 4.85 18.42 13.39
C SER A 159 4.38 19.67 12.65
N GLY A 160 3.23 19.65 11.96
CA GLY A 160 2.68 20.82 11.25
C GLY A 160 3.54 21.34 10.10
N ASP A 161 4.65 20.67 9.81
CA ASP A 161 5.62 21.07 8.79
C ASP A 161 5.18 20.48 7.45
N ALA A 162 4.85 21.36 6.50
CA ALA A 162 4.46 20.93 5.16
C ALA A 162 5.62 20.13 4.52
N PRO A 163 5.32 19.02 3.82
CA PRO A 163 6.36 18.21 3.19
C PRO A 163 7.18 19.09 2.23
N LYS A 164 8.50 19.14 2.44
CA LYS A 164 9.42 19.82 1.53
C LYS A 164 9.29 19.18 0.15
N GLU A 165 8.73 19.91 -0.82
CA GLU A 165 8.66 19.48 -2.21
C GLU A 165 10.08 19.24 -2.74
N VAL A 166 10.47 17.98 -2.87
CA VAL A 166 11.70 17.62 -3.58
C VAL A 166 11.37 17.64 -5.07
N ARG A 167 11.71 18.74 -5.74
CA ARG A 167 11.63 18.84 -7.20
C ARG A 167 12.73 17.96 -7.79
N ILE A 168 12.35 16.78 -8.29
CA ILE A 168 13.25 15.90 -9.03
C ILE A 168 13.51 16.56 -10.39
N ALA A 169 14.70 17.13 -10.58
CA ALA A 169 15.09 17.70 -11.86
C ALA A 169 15.27 16.59 -12.90
N ARG A 170 14.47 16.63 -13.97
CA ARG A 170 14.59 15.71 -15.11
C ARG A 170 15.87 16.05 -15.88
N ILE A 171 16.83 15.14 -15.93
CA ILE A 171 18.00 15.26 -16.79
C ILE A 171 17.53 15.11 -18.25
N THR A 172 17.43 16.22 -18.98
CA THR A 172 17.09 16.22 -20.40
C THR A 172 18.33 15.90 -21.22
N ALA A 173 18.51 14.64 -21.60
CA ALA A 173 19.43 14.28 -22.68
C ALA A 173 18.71 14.44 -24.04
N LYS A 174 19.21 15.41 -24.80
CA LYS A 174 19.20 15.57 -26.27
C LYS A 174 17.94 15.19 -27.07
N SER A 175 17.34 16.24 -27.62
CA SER A 175 16.26 16.27 -28.61
C SER A 175 16.49 15.38 -29.85
N VAL A 176 15.52 14.52 -30.14
CA VAL A 176 15.08 14.19 -31.51
C VAL A 176 13.55 14.07 -31.45
N ALA A 177 12.83 14.86 -32.27
CA ALA A 177 11.39 14.72 -32.51
C ALA A 177 11.09 13.38 -33.23
N PRO A 178 9.84 12.88 -33.44
CA PRO A 178 8.52 13.50 -33.27
C PRO A 178 7.44 12.50 -32.72
N GLU A 179 6.16 12.87 -32.89
CA GLU A 179 4.99 11.99 -32.99
C GLU A 179 4.27 11.45 -31.73
N ASN A 180 2.96 11.61 -31.82
CA ASN A 180 1.93 11.13 -30.92
C ASN A 180 2.14 9.66 -30.54
N GLU A 181 2.31 9.40 -29.25
CA GLU A 181 1.56 8.38 -28.53
C GLU A 181 1.81 8.56 -27.04
N SER A 182 0.73 8.47 -26.27
CA SER A 182 0.74 8.53 -24.82
C SER A 182 1.35 7.25 -24.26
N SER A 183 2.68 7.12 -24.27
CA SER A 183 3.38 6.09 -23.52
C SER A 183 3.85 6.68 -22.19
N ASN A 184 3.10 6.38 -21.11
CA ASN A 184 3.73 6.27 -19.80
C ASN A 184 4.95 5.35 -20.01
N GLY A 185 6.14 5.81 -19.63
CA GLY A 185 7.43 5.13 -19.85
C GLY A 185 7.62 3.83 -19.07
N PHE A 186 6.56 3.02 -18.94
CA PHE A 186 6.55 1.70 -18.38
C PHE A 186 5.89 0.76 -19.39
N ASP A 187 6.71 0.08 -20.20
CA ASP A 187 6.23 -0.97 -21.08
C ASP A 187 6.27 -2.31 -20.33
N LEU A 188 5.09 -2.81 -19.93
CA LEU A 188 4.95 -4.11 -19.27
C LEU A 188 5.58 -5.24 -20.10
N LYS A 189 5.61 -5.12 -21.43
CA LYS A 189 6.18 -6.16 -22.30
C LYS A 189 7.70 -6.23 -22.17
N GLU A 190 8.36 -5.10 -21.91
CA GLU A 190 9.80 -5.03 -21.67
C GLU A 190 10.15 -5.50 -20.25
N ALA A 191 9.29 -5.22 -19.26
CA ALA A 191 9.46 -5.69 -17.89
C ALA A 191 9.34 -7.23 -17.75
N VAL A 192 8.50 -7.87 -18.57
CA VAL A 192 8.29 -9.33 -18.53
C VAL A 192 9.36 -10.09 -19.32
N ASN A 193 10.10 -9.42 -20.20
CA ASN A 193 11.25 -10.02 -20.89
C ASN A 193 12.37 -8.99 -21.11
N PRO A 194 13.18 -8.69 -20.07
CA PRO A 194 14.17 -7.63 -20.13
C PRO A 194 15.24 -7.96 -21.17
N LYS A 195 15.44 -7.04 -22.12
CA LYS A 195 16.53 -7.12 -23.11
C LYS A 195 17.89 -6.73 -22.51
N MET A 196 17.87 -6.06 -21.36
CA MET A 196 19.07 -5.66 -20.63
C MET A 196 19.52 -6.77 -19.68
N GLY A 197 20.83 -6.99 -19.60
CA GLY A 197 21.40 -7.97 -18.67
C GLY A 197 21.15 -7.58 -17.21
N LEU A 198 20.96 -8.58 -16.35
CA LEU A 198 20.67 -8.39 -14.91
C LEU A 198 21.68 -7.45 -14.22
N ALA A 199 22.96 -7.52 -14.60
CA ALA A 199 24.02 -6.66 -14.05
C ALA A 199 23.81 -5.17 -14.35
N GLU A 200 23.23 -4.82 -15.50
CA GLU A 200 22.98 -3.44 -15.90
C GLU A 200 21.70 -2.90 -15.23
N ILE A 201 20.70 -3.77 -15.06
CA ILE A 201 19.51 -3.47 -14.26
C ILE A 201 19.91 -3.21 -12.80
N MET A 202 20.77 -4.05 -12.22
CA MET A 202 21.24 -3.88 -10.84
C MET A 202 22.03 -2.58 -10.63
N LYS A 203 22.80 -2.13 -11.63
CA LYS A 203 23.48 -0.82 -11.58
C LYS A 203 22.53 0.36 -11.43
N ALA A 204 21.31 0.27 -11.99
CA ALA A 204 20.31 1.32 -11.84
C ALA A 204 19.71 1.38 -10.42
N PHE A 205 19.94 0.36 -9.58
CA PHE A 205 19.50 0.31 -8.18
C PHE A 205 20.63 0.55 -7.18
N ASP A 206 21.90 0.50 -7.61
CA ASP A 206 23.08 0.87 -6.82
C ASP A 206 23.23 2.39 -6.69
N PHE A 207 22.29 3.03 -5.98
CA PHE A 207 22.33 4.47 -5.69
C PHE A 207 23.32 4.87 -4.58
N PHE A 208 24.01 3.91 -3.95
CA PHE A 208 24.78 4.14 -2.71
C PHE A 208 26.29 3.82 -2.78
N ASN A 209 26.85 3.45 -3.94
CA ASN A 209 28.25 2.99 -3.99
C ASN A 209 29.29 4.00 -4.49
N ASN A 210 29.02 5.30 -4.44
CA ASN A 210 30.03 6.33 -4.73
C ASN A 210 30.20 7.28 -3.53
N GLU A 211 30.87 6.81 -2.48
CA GLU A 211 31.65 7.65 -1.57
C GLU A 211 33.06 7.05 -1.46
N GLU A 212 33.97 7.54 -2.31
CA GLU A 212 35.40 7.72 -2.02
C GLU A 212 35.74 9.20 -2.25
#